data_AF-A0A3B0SQK7-F1
#
_entry.id   AF-A0A3B0SQK7-F1
#
_cell.length_a   1.000
_cell.length_b   1.000
_cell.length_c   1.000
_cell.angle_alpha   90.00
_cell.angle_beta   90.00
_cell.angle_gamma   90.00
#
_symmetry.space_group_name_H-M   'P 1'
#
loop_
_entity.id
_entity.type
_entity.pdbx_description
1 polymer ?
#
loop_
_entity_poly.entity_id
_entity_poly.type
_entity_poly.pdbx_seq_one_letter_code
_entity_poly.pdbx_strand_id
1 'polypeptide(L)'
;TDELDLPPAISAIERRLTLAQMVAAKDRAFDGQEHWAGALSAADELGRLLDSFYTEEVSPDALETLVPEELAAHWRASLAFLTIITEIWPAYLTERGLMDPADRRVKLIDRQTAHWRAAPPRHPVIIAGTTGSAPAVARMMKQVALLPMGAVVLPGLDLTSDQRFWDSIDAPHPQAGLKQLLDELGADRQSVAPWPQTAAAKAAAAITARREVFSVALRPAATSDSWRDWAAAIKADRPALDAALSKVMLVEAADEEREADAAALKIRESLETPGKTVFLVTPDRDLSRRVAMKLRRWNISVDDSAGVPFANSPCGTYLRLVAQWLMEPSDAVALMAMARHSLFGGGLEGAARARAVNAMDRALRGLRPTGADGLARKINADKRNGPAAAPLLDELLDGLKHWPPSDAPFAERLMAHL
;
A
#
# COMPACT_ATOMS: atom_id res chain seq x y z
N THR A 1 -10.35 31.91 14.79
CA THR A 1 -9.45 31.55 13.67
C THR A 1 -9.27 30.06 13.76
N ASP A 2 -9.60 29.34 12.69
CA ASP A 2 -9.74 27.89 12.70
C ASP A 2 -8.42 27.24 13.18
N GLU A 3 -8.42 26.57 14.33
CA GLU A 3 -7.21 25.96 14.92
C GLU A 3 -6.58 24.90 13.98
N LEU A 4 -7.31 24.51 12.93
CA LEU A 4 -6.91 23.55 11.89
C LEU A 4 -6.42 24.18 10.58
N ASP A 5 -6.21 25.51 10.52
CA ASP A 5 -5.79 26.18 9.29
C ASP A 5 -4.31 25.87 8.95
N LEU A 6 -4.11 24.80 8.17
CA LEU A 6 -2.86 24.39 7.54
C LEU A 6 -3.05 24.51 6.02
N PRO A 7 -2.02 24.86 5.24
CA PRO A 7 -2.11 24.85 3.78
C PRO A 7 -2.45 23.44 3.25
N PRO A 8 -3.37 23.32 2.28
CA PRO A 8 -3.88 22.02 1.83
C PRO A 8 -2.75 21.08 1.37
N ALA A 9 -2.95 19.78 1.58
CA ALA A 9 -1.99 18.79 1.07
C ALA A 9 -2.06 18.76 -0.46
N ILE A 10 -0.90 18.69 -1.11
CA ILE A 10 -0.82 18.39 -2.54
C ILE A 10 -1.45 17.02 -2.82
N SER A 11 -2.14 16.89 -3.95
CA SER A 11 -2.75 15.61 -4.33
C SER A 11 -1.68 14.54 -4.61
N ALA A 12 -2.00 13.27 -4.40
CA ALA A 12 -1.04 12.18 -4.61
C ALA A 12 -0.53 12.12 -6.06
N ILE A 13 -1.41 12.38 -7.04
CA ILE A 13 -1.04 12.36 -8.45
C ILE A 13 -0.17 13.56 -8.82
N GLU A 14 -0.52 14.76 -8.35
CA GLU A 14 0.27 15.97 -8.60
C GLU A 14 1.65 15.83 -7.96
N ARG A 15 1.72 15.37 -6.71
CA ARG A 15 3.00 15.08 -6.04
C ARG A 15 3.87 14.14 -6.85
N ARG A 16 3.31 13.02 -7.30
CA ARG A 16 4.04 12.02 -8.09
C ARG A 16 4.56 12.60 -9.41
N LEU A 17 3.71 13.31 -10.15
CA LEU A 17 4.07 13.89 -11.45
C LEU A 17 5.08 15.03 -11.31
N THR A 18 4.92 15.90 -10.32
CA THR A 18 5.85 16.99 -10.03
C THR A 18 7.21 16.45 -9.61
N LEU A 19 7.26 15.46 -8.72
CA LEU A 19 8.52 14.80 -8.36
C LEU A 19 9.16 14.13 -9.57
N ALA A 20 8.38 13.47 -10.43
CA ALA A 20 8.89 12.87 -11.67
C ALA A 20 9.44 13.93 -12.64
N GLN A 21 8.81 15.10 -12.74
CA GLN A 21 9.35 16.23 -13.51
C GLN A 21 10.66 16.76 -12.93
N MET A 22 10.76 16.88 -11.60
CA MET A 22 11.99 17.29 -10.93
C MET A 22 13.13 16.28 -11.13
N VAL A 23 12.81 14.98 -11.05
CA VAL A 23 13.73 13.91 -11.39
C VAL A 23 14.15 14.06 -12.83
N ALA A 24 13.24 14.05 -13.81
CA ALA A 24 13.55 14.18 -15.24
C ALA A 24 14.40 15.43 -15.57
N ALA A 25 14.13 16.56 -14.89
CA ALA A 25 14.89 17.80 -15.07
C ALA A 25 16.33 17.70 -14.55
N LYS A 26 16.53 17.06 -13.38
CA LYS A 26 17.87 16.72 -12.86
C LYS A 26 18.54 15.63 -13.68
N ASP A 27 17.73 14.82 -14.35
CA ASP A 27 18.08 13.59 -15.02
C ASP A 27 18.16 13.69 -16.55
N ARG A 28 18.28 14.92 -17.08
CA ARG A 28 19.05 15.14 -18.33
C ARG A 28 20.50 14.58 -18.25
N ALA A 29 20.88 14.00 -17.10
CA ALA A 29 22.10 13.27 -16.80
C ALA A 29 22.09 11.74 -17.11
N PHE A 30 20.95 11.05 -17.29
CA PHE A 30 20.94 9.68 -17.86
C PHE A 30 21.01 9.73 -19.40
N ASP A 31 22.21 10.02 -19.92
CA ASP A 31 22.57 9.94 -21.35
C ASP A 31 21.71 10.78 -22.32
N GLY A 32 21.02 11.81 -21.82
CA GLY A 32 20.31 12.81 -22.65
C GLY A 32 18.98 12.35 -23.24
N GLN A 33 18.40 11.23 -22.79
CA GLN A 33 17.06 10.80 -23.18
C GLN A 33 16.07 10.87 -22.01
N GLU A 34 14.91 11.50 -22.23
CA GLU A 34 13.84 11.55 -21.22
C GLU A 34 13.23 10.14 -21.01
N HIS A 35 13.62 9.46 -19.93
CA HIS A 35 13.05 8.17 -19.55
C HIS A 35 11.97 8.33 -18.47
N TRP A 36 10.76 8.70 -18.89
CA TRP A 36 9.62 8.98 -18.00
C TRP A 36 9.23 7.82 -17.08
N ALA A 37 9.35 6.56 -17.54
CA ALA A 37 9.07 5.40 -16.69
C ALA A 37 10.05 5.30 -15.52
N GLY A 38 11.34 5.59 -15.76
CA GLY A 38 12.36 5.68 -14.72
C GLY A 38 12.12 6.86 -13.79
N ALA A 39 11.79 8.03 -14.35
CA ALA A 39 11.49 9.21 -13.55
C ALA A 39 10.29 9.01 -12.60
N LEU A 40 9.22 8.34 -13.07
CA LEU A 40 8.08 7.97 -12.23
C LEU A 40 8.46 6.96 -11.14
N SER A 41 9.24 5.94 -11.47
CA SER A 41 9.73 4.96 -10.48
C SER A 41 10.60 5.63 -9.42
N ALA A 42 11.52 6.51 -9.83
CA ALA A 42 12.37 7.26 -8.93
C ALA A 42 11.57 8.24 -8.08
N ALA A 43 10.54 8.89 -8.63
CA ALA A 43 9.62 9.74 -7.87
C ALA A 43 8.86 8.95 -6.80
N ASP A 44 8.46 7.70 -7.08
CA ASP A 44 7.80 6.83 -6.10
C ASP A 44 8.74 6.44 -4.95
N GLU A 45 10.02 6.16 -5.23
CA GLU A 45 11.05 5.92 -4.21
C GLU A 45 11.34 7.19 -3.40
N LEU A 46 11.49 8.32 -4.08
CA LEU A 46 11.79 9.62 -3.47
C LEU A 46 10.64 10.10 -2.58
N GLY A 47 9.40 9.89 -3.02
CA GLY A 47 8.21 10.15 -2.22
C GLY A 47 8.17 9.30 -0.95
N ARG A 48 8.53 8.01 -1.03
CA ARG A 48 8.65 7.14 0.15
C ARG A 48 9.74 7.60 1.11
N LEU A 49 10.88 8.02 0.59
CA LEU A 49 11.97 8.59 1.40
C LEU A 49 11.54 9.88 2.11
N LEU A 50 10.87 10.80 1.40
CA LEU A 50 10.26 12.00 1.99
C LEU A 50 9.27 11.65 3.10
N ASP A 51 8.39 10.68 2.86
CA ASP A 51 7.41 10.24 3.84
C ASP A 51 8.07 9.72 5.12
N SER A 52 9.22 9.02 4.99
CA SER A 52 10.04 8.60 6.13
C SER A 52 10.64 9.77 6.88
N PHE A 53 11.25 10.76 6.20
CA PHE A 53 11.77 11.96 6.87
C PHE A 53 10.70 12.69 7.66
N TYR A 54 9.54 12.93 7.05
CA TYR A 54 8.44 13.61 7.73
C TYR A 54 7.87 12.79 8.88
N THR A 55 7.67 11.47 8.69
CA THR A 55 7.05 10.61 9.71
C THR A 55 7.97 10.40 10.91
N GLU A 56 9.28 10.29 10.68
CA GLU A 56 10.29 10.16 11.74
C GLU A 56 10.76 11.53 12.29
N GLU A 57 10.23 12.64 11.75
CA GLU A 57 10.58 14.01 12.13
C GLU A 57 12.08 14.32 12.01
N VAL A 58 12.74 13.68 11.04
CA VAL A 58 14.15 13.89 10.73
C VAL A 58 14.28 14.90 9.61
N SER A 59 15.10 15.94 9.80
CA SER A 59 15.39 16.89 8.72
C SER A 59 16.11 16.18 7.57
N PRO A 60 15.67 16.35 6.31
CA PRO A 60 16.41 15.89 5.14
C PRO A 60 17.86 16.37 5.11
N ASP A 61 18.19 17.51 5.74
CA ASP A 61 19.57 18.03 5.85
C ASP A 61 20.52 17.06 6.57
N ALA A 62 19.99 16.15 7.40
CA ALA A 62 20.79 15.12 8.07
C ALA A 62 21.53 14.21 7.07
N LEU A 63 21.05 14.12 5.82
CA LEU A 63 21.69 13.38 4.73
C LEU A 63 23.12 13.85 4.43
N GLU A 64 23.42 15.14 4.62
CA GLU A 64 24.76 15.67 4.36
C GLU A 64 25.82 15.08 5.31
N THR A 65 25.39 14.66 6.50
CA THR A 65 26.27 14.20 7.59
C THR A 65 26.44 12.68 7.66
N LEU A 66 25.70 11.91 6.86
CA LEU A 66 25.58 10.45 7.01
C LEU A 66 26.70 9.63 6.35
N VAL A 67 27.62 10.21 5.57
CA VAL A 67 28.56 9.41 4.77
C VAL A 67 30.04 9.57 5.16
N PRO A 68 30.76 8.44 5.35
CA PRO A 68 32.20 8.43 5.53
C PRO A 68 32.95 9.05 4.35
N GLU A 69 34.05 9.74 4.64
CA GLU A 69 34.89 10.49 3.69
C GLU A 69 35.38 9.63 2.49
N GLU A 70 35.41 8.31 2.66
CA GLU A 70 35.90 7.30 1.72
C GLU A 70 34.94 7.01 0.53
N LEU A 71 33.65 7.39 0.62
CA LEU A 71 32.63 7.17 -0.43
C LEU A 71 32.28 8.46 -1.21
N ALA A 72 33.07 9.53 -1.02
CA ALA A 72 32.68 10.90 -1.36
C ALA A 72 32.37 11.17 -2.85
N ALA A 73 32.95 10.44 -3.81
CA ALA A 73 32.74 10.77 -5.24
C ALA A 73 31.33 10.39 -5.74
N HIS A 74 30.89 9.15 -5.51
CA HIS A 74 29.53 8.72 -5.86
C HIS A 74 28.48 9.36 -4.94
N TRP A 75 28.84 9.61 -3.69
CA TRP A 75 27.95 10.27 -2.74
C TRP A 75 27.66 11.73 -3.10
N ARG A 76 28.62 12.49 -3.63
CA ARG A 76 28.38 13.86 -4.11
C ARG A 76 27.31 13.93 -5.21
N ALA A 77 27.31 12.95 -6.12
CA ALA A 77 26.28 12.87 -7.15
C ALA A 77 24.90 12.55 -6.54
N SER A 78 24.84 11.64 -5.55
CA SER A 78 23.63 11.36 -4.79
C SER A 78 23.13 12.56 -4.00
N LEU A 79 24.00 13.33 -3.32
CA LEU A 79 23.62 14.56 -2.64
C LEU A 79 23.08 15.61 -3.61
N ALA A 80 23.73 15.81 -4.76
CA ALA A 80 23.25 16.72 -5.79
C ALA A 80 21.86 16.32 -6.33
N PHE A 81 21.56 15.02 -6.40
CA PHE A 81 20.22 14.51 -6.70
C PHE A 81 19.23 14.74 -5.54
N LEU A 82 19.65 14.50 -4.30
CA LEU A 82 18.82 14.67 -3.11
C LEU A 82 18.45 16.14 -2.82
N THR A 83 19.11 17.12 -3.47
CA THR A 83 18.62 18.52 -3.50
C THR A 83 17.18 18.65 -3.98
N ILE A 84 16.66 17.67 -4.74
CA ILE A 84 15.23 17.61 -5.10
C ILE A 84 14.37 17.66 -3.83
N ILE A 85 14.71 16.91 -2.79
CA ILE A 85 13.90 16.78 -1.57
C ILE A 85 14.30 17.76 -0.48
N THR A 86 15.56 18.18 -0.43
CA THR A 86 16.04 19.12 0.60
C THR A 86 15.75 20.58 0.24
N GLU A 87 15.77 20.94 -1.04
CA GLU A 87 15.64 22.34 -1.49
C GLU A 87 14.47 22.58 -2.44
N ILE A 88 14.42 21.82 -3.55
CA ILE A 88 13.51 22.11 -4.68
C ILE A 88 12.05 21.84 -4.30
N TRP A 89 11.78 20.69 -3.66
CA TRP A 89 10.44 20.28 -3.26
C TRP A 89 9.83 21.20 -2.18
N PRO A 90 10.53 21.53 -1.07
CA PRO A 90 10.02 22.50 -0.09
C PRO A 90 9.73 23.88 -0.70
N ALA A 91 10.59 24.36 -1.61
CA ALA A 91 10.37 25.64 -2.30
C ALA A 91 9.11 25.60 -3.19
N TYR A 92 8.92 24.51 -3.96
CA TYR A 92 7.74 24.30 -4.79
C TYR A 92 6.43 24.33 -3.99
N LEU A 93 6.40 23.65 -2.85
CA LEU A 93 5.25 23.61 -1.97
C LEU A 93 4.95 24.99 -1.36
N THR A 94 5.99 25.69 -0.91
CA THR A 94 5.87 27.03 -0.32
C THR A 94 5.32 28.05 -1.32
N GLU A 95 5.82 28.05 -2.56
CA GLU A 95 5.36 28.94 -3.65
C GLU A 95 3.86 28.77 -3.92
N ARG A 96 3.34 27.55 -3.81
CA ARG A 96 1.93 27.21 -4.12
C ARG A 96 1.01 27.23 -2.90
N GLY A 97 1.54 27.53 -1.71
CA GLY A 97 0.77 27.43 -0.47
C GLY A 97 0.23 26.00 -0.24
N LEU A 98 1.04 24.99 -0.59
CA LEU A 98 0.73 23.58 -0.42
C LEU A 98 1.60 22.95 0.68
N MET A 99 1.21 21.77 1.14
CA MET A 99 1.99 20.95 2.05
C MET A 99 2.16 19.54 1.51
N ASP A 100 3.26 18.89 1.88
CA ASP A 100 3.39 17.44 1.68
C ASP A 100 2.37 16.70 2.58
N PRO A 101 1.68 15.65 2.10
CA PRO A 101 0.70 14.91 2.88
C PRO A 101 1.23 14.34 4.20
N ALA A 102 2.49 13.86 4.22
CA ALA A 102 3.08 13.27 5.42
C ALA A 102 3.37 14.33 6.49
N ASP A 103 3.97 15.47 6.09
CA ASP A 103 4.20 16.63 6.97
C ASP A 103 2.88 17.20 7.51
N ARG A 104 1.87 17.39 6.64
CA ARG A 104 0.55 17.88 7.07
C ARG A 104 -0.07 16.96 8.12
N ARG A 105 0.03 15.63 7.95
CA ARG A 105 -0.48 14.66 8.92
C ARG A 105 0.19 14.82 10.28
N VAL A 106 1.51 14.93 10.32
CA VAL A 106 2.28 15.17 11.55
C VAL A 106 1.82 16.47 12.24
N LYS A 107 1.76 17.58 11.50
CA LYS A 107 1.31 18.87 12.05
C LYS A 107 -0.14 18.85 12.55
N LEU A 108 -1.03 18.11 11.90
CA LEU A 108 -2.41 17.94 12.38
C LEU A 108 -2.46 17.17 13.70
N ILE A 109 -1.66 16.10 13.83
CA ILE A 109 -1.55 15.32 15.09
C ILE A 109 -1.02 16.22 16.21
N ASP A 110 0.01 17.01 15.96
CA ASP A 110 0.58 17.92 16.97
C ASP A 110 -0.41 19.02 17.38
N ARG A 111 -1.13 19.61 16.43
CA ARG A 111 -2.16 20.61 16.73
C ARG A 111 -3.30 20.02 17.56
N GLN A 112 -3.78 18.82 17.21
CA GLN A 112 -4.81 18.13 17.99
C GLN A 112 -4.31 17.80 19.40
N THR A 113 -3.04 17.41 19.53
CA THR A 113 -2.37 17.16 20.81
C THR A 113 -2.29 18.44 21.65
N ALA A 114 -1.90 19.56 21.05
CA ALA A 114 -1.85 20.86 21.72
C ALA A 114 -3.24 21.34 22.15
N HIS A 115 -4.26 21.14 21.31
CA HIS A 115 -5.65 21.47 21.62
C HIS A 115 -6.15 20.69 22.86
N TRP A 116 -5.94 19.37 22.90
CA TRP A 116 -6.31 18.57 24.07
C TRP A 116 -5.54 18.93 25.33
N ARG A 117 -4.31 19.45 25.20
CA ARG A 117 -3.55 19.96 26.34
C ARG A 117 -4.13 21.27 26.89
N ALA A 118 -4.48 22.21 26.00
CA ALA A 118 -5.01 23.51 26.37
C ALA A 118 -6.46 23.43 26.88
N ALA A 119 -7.27 22.56 26.28
CA ALA A 119 -8.67 22.33 26.63
C ALA A 119 -8.96 20.82 26.75
N PRO A 120 -8.63 20.19 27.89
CA PRO A 120 -8.89 18.78 28.10
C PRO A 120 -10.37 18.43 27.92
N PRO A 121 -10.72 17.46 27.05
CA PRO A 121 -12.10 17.06 26.84
C PRO A 121 -12.71 16.44 28.11
N ARG A 122 -14.01 16.65 28.30
CA ARG A 122 -14.82 16.08 29.40
C ARG A 122 -15.46 14.74 29.06
N HIS A 123 -15.05 14.15 27.94
CA HIS A 123 -15.52 12.84 27.48
C HIS A 123 -14.31 11.89 27.33
N PRO A 124 -14.54 10.57 27.31
CA PRO A 124 -13.47 9.62 27.08
C PRO A 124 -12.70 9.88 25.79
N VAL A 125 -11.38 9.72 25.84
CA VAL A 125 -10.50 9.69 24.68
C VAL A 125 -9.60 8.47 24.81
N ILE A 126 -9.73 7.52 23.88
CA ILE A 126 -9.03 6.24 23.96
C ILE A 126 -8.22 6.04 22.67
N ILE A 127 -6.92 5.81 22.81
CA ILE A 127 -6.06 5.33 21.73
C ILE A 127 -5.78 3.85 21.98
N ALA A 128 -6.09 2.99 21.01
CA ALA A 128 -5.92 1.55 21.12
C ALA A 128 -5.37 0.94 19.83
N GLY A 129 -4.48 -0.05 19.97
CA GLY A 129 -4.02 -0.88 18.85
C GLY A 129 -2.83 -0.34 18.05
N THR A 130 -2.33 0.84 18.37
CA THR A 130 -1.07 1.38 17.82
C THR A 130 0.10 1.11 18.76
N THR A 131 1.30 0.93 18.18
CA THR A 131 2.57 0.84 18.92
C THR A 131 3.24 2.20 19.10
N GLY A 132 2.65 3.28 18.59
CA GLY A 132 3.18 4.64 18.75
C GLY A 132 4.51 4.88 18.03
N SER A 133 4.84 4.12 16.97
CA SER A 133 6.16 4.17 16.34
C SER A 133 6.54 5.51 15.71
N ALA A 134 5.56 6.37 15.37
CA ALA A 134 5.82 7.72 14.88
C ALA A 134 5.86 8.72 16.05
N PRO A 135 6.86 9.62 16.15
CA PRO A 135 7.02 10.50 17.31
C PRO A 135 5.79 11.38 17.61
N ALA A 136 5.15 11.97 16.59
CA ALA A 136 3.90 12.72 16.76
C ALA A 136 2.78 11.88 17.40
N VAL A 137 2.66 10.60 17.02
CA VAL A 137 1.65 9.69 17.57
C VAL A 137 1.98 9.36 19.02
N ALA A 138 3.26 9.12 19.36
CA ALA A 138 3.68 8.88 20.72
C ALA A 138 3.47 10.11 21.63
N ARG A 139 3.76 11.33 21.15
CA ARG A 139 3.40 12.58 21.85
C ARG A 139 1.89 12.70 22.09
N MET A 140 1.07 12.36 21.09
CA MET A 140 -0.38 12.33 21.21
C MET A 140 -0.84 11.28 22.23
N MET A 141 -0.27 10.08 22.22
CA MET A 141 -0.55 9.03 23.19
C MET A 141 -0.19 9.47 24.62
N LYS A 142 0.96 10.14 24.79
CA LYS A 142 1.34 10.74 26.07
C LYS A 142 0.29 11.73 26.55
N GLN A 143 -0.16 12.63 25.68
CA GLN A 143 -1.18 13.59 26.03
C GLN A 143 -2.50 12.91 26.39
N VAL A 144 -2.93 11.91 25.62
CA VAL A 144 -4.15 11.14 25.92
C VAL A 144 -4.03 10.43 27.25
N ALA A 145 -2.90 9.79 27.58
CA ALA A 145 -2.70 9.14 28.87
C ALA A 145 -2.80 10.11 30.08
N LEU A 146 -2.58 11.41 29.86
CA LEU A 146 -2.66 12.46 30.88
C LEU A 146 -4.05 13.15 30.95
N LEU A 147 -4.98 12.84 30.04
CA LEU A 147 -6.31 13.44 30.06
C LEU A 147 -7.15 12.90 31.23
N PRO A 148 -8.09 13.69 31.80
CA PRO A 148 -8.93 13.25 32.92
C PRO A 148 -9.73 11.98 32.65
N MET A 149 -10.12 11.76 31.39
CA MET A 149 -10.83 10.56 30.92
C MET A 149 -10.08 9.88 29.76
N GLY A 150 -8.76 9.97 29.79
CA GLY A 150 -7.89 9.43 28.75
C GLY A 150 -7.45 7.99 29.02
N ALA A 151 -7.29 7.20 27.97
CA ALA A 151 -6.69 5.87 28.08
C ALA A 151 -5.86 5.51 26.83
N VAL A 152 -4.74 4.83 27.06
CA VAL A 152 -3.90 4.25 26.01
C VAL A 152 -3.87 2.73 26.21
N VAL A 153 -4.19 1.97 25.16
CA VAL A 153 -4.22 0.50 25.18
C VAL A 153 -3.13 -0.04 24.27
N LEU A 154 -2.07 -0.57 24.89
CA LEU A 154 -0.91 -1.10 24.19
C LEU A 154 -1.14 -2.52 23.69
N PRO A 155 -0.96 -2.81 22.38
CA PRO A 155 -1.17 -4.14 21.83
C PRO A 155 0.03 -5.05 22.13
N GLY A 156 -0.15 -6.01 23.03
CA GLY A 156 0.82 -7.11 23.19
C GLY A 156 2.14 -6.72 23.87
N LEU A 157 2.13 -5.77 24.80
CA LEU A 157 3.28 -5.47 25.65
C LEU A 157 3.69 -6.71 26.47
N ASP A 158 4.96 -7.09 26.39
CA ASP A 158 5.52 -8.21 27.16
C ASP A 158 5.84 -7.79 28.60
N LEU A 159 4.95 -8.16 29.52
CA LEU A 159 5.10 -7.95 30.96
C LEU A 159 5.84 -9.10 31.67
N THR A 160 6.19 -10.16 30.94
CA THR A 160 6.67 -11.44 31.52
C THR A 160 8.17 -11.63 31.40
N SER A 161 8.80 -11.07 30.37
CA SER A 161 10.25 -11.21 30.17
C SER A 161 11.06 -10.51 31.26
N ASP A 162 12.21 -11.11 31.58
CA ASP A 162 13.17 -10.54 32.54
C ASP A 162 13.77 -9.20 32.06
N GLN A 163 14.41 -8.46 32.98
CA GLN A 163 14.95 -7.14 32.67
C GLN A 163 16.10 -7.21 31.64
N ARG A 164 16.92 -8.26 31.67
CA ARG A 164 18.04 -8.42 30.73
C ARG A 164 17.53 -8.58 29.29
N PHE A 165 16.46 -9.35 29.10
CA PHE A 165 15.73 -9.44 27.84
C PHE A 165 15.26 -8.06 27.41
N TRP A 166 14.54 -7.35 28.29
CA TRP A 166 13.94 -6.06 27.97
C TRP A 166 14.99 -5.01 27.56
N ASP A 167 16.08 -4.92 28.30
CA ASP A 167 17.18 -4.00 28.04
C ASP A 167 17.86 -4.30 26.70
N SER A 168 17.92 -5.58 26.32
CA SER A 168 18.51 -6.03 25.04
C SER A 168 17.62 -5.87 23.81
N ILE A 169 16.36 -5.47 23.96
CA ILE A 169 15.46 -5.23 22.83
C ILE A 169 15.96 -4.03 22.02
N ASP A 170 16.13 -4.26 20.72
CA ASP A 170 16.43 -3.26 19.68
C ASP A 170 15.66 -3.59 18.39
N ALA A 171 15.62 -2.68 17.42
CA ALA A 171 15.04 -2.92 16.11
C ALA A 171 15.77 -4.07 15.38
N PRO A 172 15.07 -4.97 14.67
CA PRO A 172 13.64 -4.96 14.32
C PRO A 172 12.74 -5.81 15.25
N HIS A 173 13.09 -5.99 16.53
CA HIS A 173 12.30 -6.83 17.45
C HIS A 173 10.85 -6.30 17.60
N PRO A 174 9.81 -7.16 17.67
CA PRO A 174 8.41 -6.71 17.73
C PRO A 174 8.04 -5.81 18.93
N GLN A 175 8.80 -5.89 20.02
CA GLN A 175 8.61 -5.03 21.21
C GLN A 175 9.39 -3.70 21.15
N ALA A 176 10.25 -3.47 20.13
CA ALA A 176 11.11 -2.29 20.07
C ALA A 176 10.31 -0.98 20.07
N GLY A 177 9.27 -0.89 19.24
CA GLY A 177 8.40 0.29 19.21
C GLY A 177 7.65 0.54 20.53
N LEU A 178 7.20 -0.51 21.21
CA LEU A 178 6.55 -0.39 22.53
C LEU A 178 7.53 0.05 23.61
N LYS A 179 8.78 -0.44 23.57
CA LYS A 179 9.85 -0.01 24.48
C LYS A 179 10.13 1.48 24.31
N GLN A 180 10.38 1.93 23.08
CA GLN A 180 10.57 3.34 22.77
C GLN A 180 9.37 4.20 23.22
N LEU A 181 8.14 3.74 22.95
CA LEU A 181 6.94 4.43 23.39
C LEU A 181 6.89 4.57 24.92
N LEU A 182 7.22 3.54 25.69
CA LEU A 182 7.26 3.61 27.15
C LEU A 182 8.29 4.63 27.65
N ASP A 183 9.47 4.68 27.02
CA ASP A 183 10.50 5.68 27.31
C ASP A 183 9.96 7.11 27.04
N GLU A 184 9.27 7.32 25.92
CA GLU A 184 8.66 8.61 25.58
C GLU A 184 7.51 9.02 26.52
N LEU A 185 6.69 8.05 26.95
CA LEU A 185 5.66 8.23 27.95
C LEU A 185 6.26 8.54 29.34
N GLY A 186 7.50 8.11 29.59
CA GLY A 186 8.14 8.15 30.91
C GLY A 186 7.50 7.14 31.87
N ALA A 187 7.03 6.00 31.34
CA ALA A 187 6.33 4.97 32.09
C ALA A 187 7.20 3.72 32.20
N ASP A 188 7.30 3.16 33.41
CA ASP A 188 7.91 1.85 33.58
C ASP A 188 6.99 0.77 33.01
N ARG A 189 7.58 -0.26 32.38
CA ARG A 189 6.84 -1.39 31.82
C ARG A 189 5.90 -2.04 32.84
N GLN A 190 6.32 -2.18 34.09
CA GLN A 190 5.52 -2.78 35.17
C GLN A 190 4.41 -1.85 35.68
N SER A 191 4.43 -0.57 35.34
CA SER A 191 3.35 0.37 35.65
C SER A 191 2.13 0.22 34.72
N VAL A 192 2.28 -0.49 33.60
CA VAL A 192 1.19 -0.76 32.66
C VAL A 192 0.28 -1.85 33.21
N ALA A 193 -0.95 -1.46 33.54
CA ALA A 193 -1.95 -2.41 34.03
C ALA A 193 -2.39 -3.40 32.91
N PRO A 194 -2.54 -4.69 33.22
CA PRO A 194 -3.14 -5.64 32.30
C PRO A 194 -4.55 -5.21 31.89
N TRP A 195 -4.86 -5.27 30.59
CA TRP A 195 -6.20 -4.96 30.10
C TRP A 195 -7.25 -5.88 30.77
N PRO A 196 -8.35 -5.34 31.32
CA PRO A 196 -9.35 -6.14 32.02
C PRO A 196 -9.98 -7.18 31.07
N GLN A 197 -9.67 -8.44 31.31
CA GLN A 197 -10.20 -9.57 30.54
C GLN A 197 -11.57 -9.98 31.07
N THR A 198 -12.51 -10.26 30.17
CA THR A 198 -13.77 -10.94 30.53
C THR A 198 -13.48 -12.33 31.11
N ALA A 199 -14.44 -12.91 31.87
CA ALA A 199 -14.28 -14.26 32.41
C ALA A 199 -13.99 -15.32 31.33
N ALA A 200 -14.52 -15.13 30.11
CA ALA A 200 -14.23 -15.96 28.94
C ALA A 200 -12.78 -15.82 28.43
N ALA A 201 -12.17 -14.63 28.55
CA ALA A 201 -10.77 -14.40 28.21
C ALA A 201 -9.81 -14.90 29.32
N LYS A 202 -10.19 -14.77 30.59
CA LYS A 202 -9.43 -15.34 31.73
C LYS A 202 -9.33 -16.87 31.71
N ALA A 203 -10.31 -17.55 31.13
CA ALA A 203 -10.32 -19.01 31.01
C ALA A 203 -9.22 -19.57 30.09
N ALA A 204 -8.49 -18.70 29.36
CA ALA A 204 -7.47 -19.13 28.42
C ALA A 204 -6.05 -19.02 29.02
N ALA A 205 -5.76 -19.75 30.11
CA ALA A 205 -4.39 -19.96 30.59
C ALA A 205 -3.43 -20.39 29.45
N ALA A 206 -3.96 -21.13 28.47
CA ALA A 206 -3.26 -21.51 27.24
C ALA A 206 -2.79 -20.32 26.38
N ILE A 207 -3.49 -19.17 26.39
CA ILE A 207 -3.05 -17.97 25.65
C ILE A 207 -1.85 -17.31 26.34
N THR A 208 -1.83 -17.26 27.68
CA THR A 208 -0.68 -16.73 28.43
C THR A 208 0.55 -17.61 28.22
N ALA A 209 0.43 -18.92 28.41
CA ALA A 209 1.53 -19.85 28.19
C ALA A 209 2.04 -19.83 26.74
N ARG A 210 1.15 -19.65 25.75
CA ARG A 210 1.55 -19.48 24.34
C ARG A 210 2.39 -18.22 24.11
N ARG A 211 2.02 -17.10 24.75
CA ARG A 211 2.78 -15.84 24.63
C ARG A 211 4.18 -15.99 25.17
N GLU A 212 4.35 -16.70 26.29
CA GLU A 212 5.67 -16.99 26.86
C GLU A 212 6.54 -17.81 25.89
N VAL A 213 5.95 -18.84 25.26
CA VAL A 213 6.64 -19.64 24.22
C VAL A 213 7.12 -18.79 23.06
N PHE A 214 6.27 -17.91 22.52
CA PHE A 214 6.68 -17.03 21.42
C PHE A 214 7.63 -15.90 21.86
N SER A 215 7.51 -15.38 23.09
CA SER A 215 8.45 -14.39 23.64
C SER A 215 9.86 -14.98 23.69
N VAL A 216 10.01 -16.25 24.11
CA VAL A 216 11.32 -16.90 24.10
C VAL A 216 11.83 -17.17 22.68
N ALA A 217 10.96 -17.60 21.75
CA ALA A 217 11.34 -17.79 20.35
C ALA A 217 11.86 -16.50 19.69
N LEU A 218 11.38 -15.34 20.15
CA LEU A 218 11.76 -14.02 19.66
C LEU A 218 12.87 -13.35 20.48
N ARG A 219 13.47 -14.04 21.46
CA ARG A 219 14.47 -13.46 22.36
C ARG A 219 15.66 -12.87 21.58
N PRO A 220 16.12 -11.65 21.94
CA PRO A 220 17.29 -11.03 21.30
C PRO A 220 18.54 -11.91 21.38
N ALA A 221 19.36 -11.87 20.33
CA ALA A 221 20.59 -12.69 20.25
C ALA A 221 21.56 -12.46 21.43
N ALA A 222 21.62 -11.25 21.99
CA ALA A 222 22.45 -10.92 23.14
C ALA A 222 22.08 -11.66 24.44
N THR A 223 20.91 -12.30 24.49
CA THR A 223 20.42 -13.03 25.67
C THR A 223 20.04 -14.47 25.36
N SER A 224 20.40 -14.99 24.18
CA SER A 224 20.07 -16.34 23.74
C SER A 224 20.81 -17.45 24.52
N ASP A 225 21.79 -17.11 25.34
CA ASP A 225 22.46 -18.05 26.25
C ASP A 225 21.48 -18.77 27.18
N SER A 226 20.40 -18.08 27.59
CA SER A 226 19.35 -18.65 28.45
C SER A 226 18.40 -19.60 27.71
N TRP A 227 18.48 -19.74 26.38
CA TRP A 227 17.61 -20.66 25.63
C TRP A 227 17.79 -22.11 26.05
N ARG A 228 19.01 -22.50 26.43
CA ARG A 228 19.29 -23.88 26.86
C ARG A 228 18.53 -24.22 28.14
N ASP A 229 18.57 -23.30 29.11
CA ASP A 229 17.88 -23.46 30.39
C ASP A 229 16.37 -23.47 30.20
N TRP A 230 15.87 -22.56 29.37
CA TRP A 230 14.44 -22.52 29.04
C TRP A 230 13.97 -23.78 28.30
N ALA A 231 14.74 -24.25 27.32
CA ALA A 231 14.42 -25.48 26.59
C ALA A 231 14.41 -26.70 27.52
N ALA A 232 15.34 -26.75 28.48
CA ALA A 232 15.35 -27.79 29.51
C ALA A 232 14.11 -27.70 30.42
N ALA A 233 13.76 -26.49 30.90
CA ALA A 233 12.60 -26.26 31.76
C ALA A 233 11.27 -26.62 31.07
N ILE A 234 11.08 -26.18 29.83
CA ILE A 234 9.86 -26.49 29.06
C ILE A 234 9.80 -27.96 28.67
N LYS A 235 10.93 -28.61 28.39
CA LYS A 235 10.94 -30.05 28.12
C LYS A 235 10.55 -30.86 29.36
N ALA A 236 10.91 -30.38 30.54
CA ALA A 236 10.49 -30.98 31.81
C ALA A 236 8.98 -30.81 32.05
N ASP A 237 8.39 -29.69 31.62
CA ASP A 237 6.93 -29.44 31.65
C ASP A 237 6.27 -29.59 30.27
N ARG A 238 6.44 -30.77 29.68
CA ARG A 238 5.85 -31.11 28.37
C ARG A 238 4.33 -30.90 28.32
N PRO A 239 3.54 -31.27 29.35
CA PRO A 239 2.10 -31.03 29.34
C PRO A 239 1.72 -29.56 29.21
N ALA A 240 2.46 -28.65 29.87
CA ALA A 240 2.21 -27.21 29.72
C ALA A 240 2.52 -26.71 28.31
N LEU A 241 3.61 -27.19 27.69
CA LEU A 241 3.94 -26.86 26.31
C LEU A 241 2.85 -27.30 25.32
N ASP A 242 2.39 -28.55 25.44
CA ASP A 242 1.36 -29.10 24.56
C ASP A 242 0.02 -28.33 24.73
N ALA A 243 -0.29 -27.89 25.95
CA ALA A 243 -1.44 -27.03 26.21
C ALA A 243 -1.27 -25.63 25.59
N ALA A 244 -0.09 -25.02 25.69
CA ALA A 244 0.22 -23.70 25.13
C ALA A 244 0.13 -23.69 23.59
N LEU A 245 0.68 -24.72 22.95
CA LEU A 245 0.66 -24.89 21.49
C LEU A 245 -0.62 -25.56 20.98
N SER A 246 -1.59 -25.83 21.86
CA SER A 246 -2.88 -26.34 21.42
C SER A 246 -3.50 -25.41 20.37
N LYS A 247 -3.96 -26.00 19.26
CA LYS A 247 -4.51 -25.31 18.08
C LYS A 247 -3.51 -24.45 17.28
N VAL A 248 -2.21 -24.57 17.56
CA VAL A 248 -1.16 -24.06 16.67
C VAL A 248 -0.72 -25.20 15.76
N MET A 249 -0.64 -24.93 14.46
CA MET A 249 -0.23 -25.91 13.46
C MET A 249 0.77 -25.24 12.52
N LEU A 250 1.85 -25.95 12.21
CA LEU A 250 2.77 -25.60 11.14
C LEU A 250 2.43 -26.48 9.94
N VAL A 251 2.28 -25.86 8.77
CA VAL A 251 2.11 -26.55 7.49
C VAL A 251 3.23 -26.09 6.58
N GLU A 252 4.13 -27.01 6.22
CA GLU A 252 5.18 -26.76 5.24
C GLU A 252 4.65 -27.19 3.86
N ALA A 253 4.50 -26.22 2.96
CA ALA A 253 4.07 -26.48 1.59
C ALA A 253 5.29 -26.59 0.66
N ALA A 254 5.17 -27.43 -0.37
CA ALA A 254 6.24 -27.62 -1.35
C ALA A 254 6.41 -26.42 -2.30
N ASP A 255 5.34 -25.65 -2.50
CA ASP A 255 5.29 -24.45 -3.33
C ASP A 255 4.08 -23.58 -2.90
N GLU A 256 3.99 -22.38 -3.45
CA GLU A 256 2.96 -21.40 -3.10
C GLU A 256 1.55 -21.86 -3.50
N GLU A 257 1.42 -22.76 -4.49
CA GLU A 257 0.13 -23.30 -4.91
C GLU A 257 -0.41 -24.28 -3.86
N ARG A 258 0.46 -25.13 -3.29
CA ARG A 258 0.12 -26.05 -2.20
C ARG A 258 -0.14 -25.30 -0.89
N GLU A 259 0.58 -24.20 -0.66
CA GLU A 259 0.30 -23.31 0.47
C GLU A 259 -1.12 -22.73 0.37
N ALA A 260 -1.47 -22.21 -0.81
CA ALA A 260 -2.80 -21.67 -1.07
C ALA A 260 -3.90 -22.75 -0.94
N ASP A 261 -3.65 -23.98 -1.37
CA ASP A 261 -4.57 -25.11 -1.18
C ASP A 261 -4.78 -25.41 0.31
N ALA A 262 -3.70 -25.50 1.10
CA ALA A 262 -3.78 -25.76 2.53
C ALA A 262 -4.55 -24.67 3.28
N ALA A 263 -4.27 -23.40 2.98
CA ALA A 263 -4.98 -22.27 3.56
C ALA A 263 -6.47 -22.28 3.18
N ALA A 264 -6.81 -22.50 1.90
CA ALA A 264 -8.20 -22.55 1.44
C ALA A 264 -8.98 -23.70 2.08
N LEU A 265 -8.37 -24.88 2.23
CA LEU A 265 -8.98 -26.03 2.91
C LEU A 265 -9.24 -25.73 4.40
N LYS A 266 -8.27 -25.11 5.10
CA LYS A 266 -8.43 -24.73 6.51
C LYS A 266 -9.51 -23.66 6.72
N ILE A 267 -9.59 -22.68 5.82
CA ILE A 267 -10.65 -21.68 5.82
C ILE A 267 -12.01 -22.36 5.64
N ARG A 268 -12.13 -23.25 4.65
CA ARG A 268 -13.37 -23.99 4.42
C ARG A 268 -13.77 -24.84 5.63
N GLU A 269 -12.86 -25.66 6.16
CA GLU A 269 -13.10 -26.49 7.36
C GLU A 269 -13.60 -25.64 8.54
N SER A 270 -13.01 -24.45 8.73
CA SER A 270 -13.40 -23.54 9.82
C SER A 270 -14.82 -23.02 9.65
N LEU A 271 -15.21 -22.68 8.41
CA LEU A 271 -16.52 -22.13 8.07
C LEU A 271 -17.64 -23.19 8.02
N GLU A 272 -17.31 -24.48 8.05
CA GLU A 272 -18.31 -25.55 8.21
C GLU A 272 -18.94 -25.55 9.62
N THR A 273 -18.29 -24.91 10.60
CA THR A 273 -18.93 -24.68 11.91
C THR A 273 -19.72 -23.36 11.88
N PRO A 274 -21.06 -23.39 12.06
CA PRO A 274 -21.87 -22.17 12.06
C PRO A 274 -21.37 -21.13 13.08
N GLY A 275 -21.27 -19.87 12.63
CA GLY A 275 -20.85 -18.74 13.47
C GLY A 275 -19.34 -18.62 13.70
N LYS A 276 -18.51 -19.55 13.21
CA LYS A 276 -17.05 -19.35 13.21
C LYS A 276 -16.64 -18.35 12.13
N THR A 277 -15.64 -17.56 12.46
CA THR A 277 -14.96 -16.64 11.55
C THR A 277 -13.51 -17.06 11.37
N VAL A 278 -12.90 -16.61 10.27
CA VAL A 278 -11.51 -16.91 9.94
C VAL A 278 -10.89 -15.71 9.25
N PHE A 279 -9.61 -15.46 9.54
CA PHE A 279 -8.79 -14.45 8.89
C PHE A 279 -7.55 -15.10 8.31
N LEU A 280 -7.20 -14.71 7.09
CA LEU A 280 -5.90 -14.98 6.48
C LEU A 280 -5.08 -13.69 6.51
N VAL A 281 -3.91 -13.75 7.14
CA VAL A 281 -2.97 -12.63 7.19
C VAL A 281 -1.74 -13.01 6.38
N THR A 282 -1.45 -12.27 5.33
CA THR A 282 -0.25 -12.46 4.51
C THR A 282 0.19 -11.13 3.89
N PRO A 283 1.50 -10.83 3.83
CA PRO A 283 2.01 -9.72 3.03
C PRO A 283 2.00 -10.05 1.52
N ASP A 284 1.90 -11.34 1.13
CA ASP A 284 1.86 -11.77 -0.26
C ASP A 284 0.44 -11.64 -0.84
N ARG A 285 0.28 -10.65 -1.74
CA ARG A 285 -0.98 -10.39 -2.45
C ARG A 285 -1.34 -11.52 -3.42
N ASP A 286 -0.38 -12.22 -3.98
CA ASP A 286 -0.63 -13.33 -4.89
C ASP A 286 -1.10 -14.58 -4.14
N LEU A 287 -0.56 -14.85 -2.95
CA LEU A 287 -1.12 -15.87 -2.06
C LEU A 287 -2.59 -15.55 -1.71
N SER A 288 -2.89 -14.32 -1.29
CA SER A 288 -4.27 -13.92 -0.94
C SER A 288 -5.23 -14.11 -2.12
N ARG A 289 -4.85 -13.68 -3.33
CA ARG A 289 -5.64 -13.88 -4.57
C ARG A 289 -5.84 -15.35 -4.91
N ARG A 290 -4.79 -16.17 -4.82
CA ARG A 290 -4.87 -17.62 -5.07
C ARG A 290 -5.86 -18.28 -4.12
N VAL A 291 -5.78 -17.98 -2.82
CA VAL A 291 -6.72 -18.51 -1.81
C VAL A 291 -8.15 -18.08 -2.11
N ALA A 292 -8.39 -16.80 -2.39
CA ALA A 292 -9.72 -16.29 -2.74
C ALA A 292 -10.31 -16.99 -3.98
N MET A 293 -9.50 -17.20 -5.03
CA MET A 293 -9.92 -17.92 -6.23
C MET A 293 -10.27 -19.38 -5.97
N LYS A 294 -9.52 -20.06 -5.10
CA LYS A 294 -9.83 -21.46 -4.70
C LYS A 294 -11.14 -21.54 -3.92
N LEU A 295 -11.36 -20.61 -3.00
CA LEU A 295 -12.58 -20.53 -2.16
C LEU A 295 -13.86 -20.28 -2.96
N ARG A 296 -13.79 -19.58 -4.09
CA ARG A 296 -14.94 -19.39 -5.01
C ARG A 296 -15.55 -20.69 -5.50
N ARG A 297 -14.76 -21.78 -5.60
CA ARG A 297 -15.26 -23.12 -5.98
C ARG A 297 -16.30 -23.66 -5.00
N TRP A 298 -16.31 -23.14 -3.77
CA TRP A 298 -17.24 -23.50 -2.71
C TRP A 298 -18.21 -22.37 -2.36
N ASN A 299 -18.33 -21.38 -3.26
CA ASN A 299 -19.18 -20.21 -3.08
C ASN A 299 -18.85 -19.40 -1.81
N ILE A 300 -17.58 -19.44 -1.37
CA ILE A 300 -17.08 -18.65 -0.25
C ILE A 300 -16.46 -17.37 -0.83
N SER A 301 -17.03 -16.23 -0.46
CA SER A 301 -16.48 -14.91 -0.80
C SER A 301 -15.58 -14.42 0.32
N VAL A 302 -14.34 -14.07 -0.03
CA VAL A 302 -13.40 -13.44 0.90
C VAL A 302 -13.58 -11.94 0.83
N ASP A 303 -13.67 -11.30 1.99
CA ASP A 303 -13.53 -9.85 2.11
C ASP A 303 -12.03 -9.49 2.19
N ASP A 304 -11.46 -9.06 1.06
CA ASP A 304 -10.05 -8.69 0.98
C ASP A 304 -9.90 -7.22 1.38
N SER A 305 -9.31 -6.97 2.54
CA SER A 305 -9.16 -5.64 3.12
C SER A 305 -8.35 -4.66 2.26
N ALA A 306 -7.50 -5.16 1.36
CA ALA A 306 -6.77 -4.31 0.41
C ALA A 306 -7.55 -4.03 -0.88
N GLY A 307 -8.74 -4.61 -1.03
CA GLY A 307 -9.62 -4.41 -2.18
C GLY A 307 -9.06 -4.92 -3.50
N VAL A 308 -9.73 -4.55 -4.59
CA VAL A 308 -9.30 -4.81 -5.96
C VAL A 308 -8.63 -3.53 -6.50
N PRO A 309 -7.36 -3.60 -6.99
CA PRO A 309 -6.74 -2.44 -7.62
C PRO A 309 -7.62 -1.86 -8.72
N PHE A 310 -7.76 -0.54 -8.79
CA PHE A 310 -8.63 0.12 -9.78
C PHE A 310 -8.31 -0.33 -11.20
N ALA A 311 -7.02 -0.49 -11.54
CA ALA A 311 -6.54 -0.98 -12.83
C ALA A 311 -7.04 -2.38 -13.22
N ASN A 312 -7.54 -3.17 -12.25
CA ASN A 312 -8.11 -4.50 -12.42
C ASN A 312 -9.64 -4.51 -12.27
N SER A 313 -10.26 -3.37 -11.93
CA SER A 313 -11.72 -3.23 -11.99
C SER A 313 -12.19 -3.22 -13.45
N PRO A 314 -13.49 -3.49 -13.72
CA PRO A 314 -14.03 -3.35 -15.07
C PRO A 314 -13.80 -1.96 -15.68
N CYS A 315 -13.97 -0.90 -14.89
CA CYS A 315 -13.74 0.48 -15.35
C CYS A 315 -12.26 0.74 -15.65
N GLY A 316 -11.35 0.37 -14.74
CA GLY A 316 -9.92 0.59 -14.97
C GLY A 316 -9.35 -0.28 -16.10
N THR A 317 -9.84 -1.51 -16.27
CA THR A 317 -9.50 -2.36 -17.42
C THR A 317 -9.94 -1.69 -18.72
N TYR A 318 -11.16 -1.17 -18.77
CA TYR A 318 -11.67 -0.47 -19.94
C TYR A 318 -10.87 0.78 -20.28
N LEU A 319 -10.59 1.64 -19.29
CA LEU A 319 -9.78 2.85 -19.50
C LEU A 319 -8.38 2.52 -20.03
N ARG A 320 -7.75 1.45 -19.53
CA ARG A 320 -6.45 0.98 -20.04
C ARG A 320 -6.52 0.52 -21.49
N LEU A 321 -7.58 -0.21 -21.87
CA LEU A 321 -7.79 -0.65 -23.26
C LEU A 321 -8.00 0.55 -24.19
N VAL A 322 -8.77 1.55 -23.75
CA VAL A 322 -8.96 2.82 -24.46
C VAL A 322 -7.63 3.54 -24.63
N ALA A 323 -6.88 3.77 -23.54
CA ALA A 323 -5.58 4.43 -23.58
C ALA A 323 -4.58 3.69 -24.49
N GLN A 324 -4.54 2.35 -24.42
CA GLN A 324 -3.67 1.53 -25.26
C GLN A 324 -3.98 1.69 -26.75
N TRP A 325 -5.26 1.69 -27.13
CA TRP A 325 -5.64 1.92 -28.53
C TRP A 325 -5.37 3.36 -28.97
N LEU A 326 -5.62 4.35 -28.11
CA LEU A 326 -5.36 5.76 -28.42
C LEU A 326 -3.86 6.10 -28.58
N MET A 327 -2.95 5.29 -28.04
CA MET A 327 -1.51 5.40 -28.31
C MET A 327 -1.16 5.00 -29.74
N GLU A 328 -1.87 4.03 -30.30
CA GLU A 328 -1.61 3.48 -31.64
C GLU A 328 -2.95 3.08 -32.28
N PRO A 329 -3.70 4.06 -32.85
CA PRO A 329 -5.05 3.81 -33.38
C PRO A 329 -5.12 2.78 -34.52
N SER A 330 -3.97 2.43 -35.10
CA SER A 330 -3.85 1.37 -36.12
C SER A 330 -3.86 -0.05 -35.53
N ASP A 331 -3.76 -0.20 -34.21
CA ASP A 331 -3.70 -1.49 -33.54
C ASP A 331 -5.07 -2.18 -33.52
N ALA A 332 -5.30 -3.07 -34.48
CA ALA A 332 -6.53 -3.85 -34.55
C ALA A 332 -6.74 -4.75 -33.31
N VAL A 333 -5.68 -5.22 -32.65
CA VAL A 333 -5.81 -6.09 -31.46
C VAL A 333 -6.27 -5.26 -30.27
N ALA A 334 -5.63 -4.11 -30.04
CA ALA A 334 -6.04 -3.18 -28.97
C ALA A 334 -7.46 -2.66 -29.20
N LEU A 335 -7.80 -2.30 -30.45
CA LEU A 335 -9.15 -1.89 -30.83
C LEU A 335 -10.18 -2.98 -30.52
N MET A 336 -9.91 -4.23 -30.91
CA MET A 336 -10.86 -5.32 -30.68
C MET A 336 -10.96 -5.70 -29.20
N ALA A 337 -9.88 -5.57 -28.43
CA ALA A 337 -9.93 -5.77 -26.98
C ALA A 337 -10.82 -4.71 -26.30
N MET A 338 -10.66 -3.43 -26.68
CA MET A 338 -11.51 -2.33 -26.23
C MET A 338 -12.98 -2.53 -26.65
N ALA A 339 -13.23 -2.80 -27.94
CA ALA A 339 -14.57 -2.88 -28.52
C ALA A 339 -15.40 -4.08 -28.02
N ARG A 340 -14.74 -5.13 -27.52
CA ARG A 340 -15.40 -6.30 -26.90
C ARG A 340 -15.64 -6.14 -25.41
N HIS A 341 -15.09 -5.12 -24.77
CA HIS A 341 -15.28 -4.89 -23.35
C HIS A 341 -16.74 -4.55 -23.04
N SER A 342 -17.26 -4.96 -21.88
CA SER A 342 -18.69 -4.78 -21.53
C SER A 342 -19.12 -3.31 -21.48
N LEU A 343 -18.22 -2.42 -21.06
CA LEU A 343 -18.40 -0.97 -20.96
C LEU A 343 -18.29 -0.23 -22.29
N PHE A 344 -17.90 -0.89 -23.38
CA PHE A 344 -17.82 -0.24 -24.68
C PHE A 344 -19.21 -0.03 -25.29
N GLY A 345 -19.58 1.24 -25.52
CA GLY A 345 -20.81 1.61 -26.21
C GLY A 345 -20.64 1.76 -27.72
N GLY A 346 -19.69 2.61 -28.15
CA GLY A 346 -19.42 2.88 -29.56
C GLY A 346 -20.65 3.40 -30.33
N GLY A 347 -21.49 4.20 -29.68
CA GLY A 347 -22.72 4.76 -30.26
C GLY A 347 -23.82 3.74 -30.61
N LEU A 348 -23.64 2.46 -30.26
CA LEU A 348 -24.51 1.36 -30.67
C LEU A 348 -24.96 0.51 -29.47
N GLU A 349 -26.15 -0.08 -29.57
CA GLU A 349 -26.70 -0.92 -28.51
C GLU A 349 -27.00 -2.36 -28.94
N GLY A 350 -27.00 -3.26 -27.96
CA GLY A 350 -27.46 -4.65 -28.08
C GLY A 350 -26.92 -5.40 -29.30
N ALA A 351 -27.83 -5.92 -30.11
CA ALA A 351 -27.50 -6.71 -31.30
C ALA A 351 -26.79 -5.90 -32.40
N ALA A 352 -27.07 -4.59 -32.51
CA ALA A 352 -26.41 -3.74 -33.48
C ALA A 352 -24.92 -3.59 -33.15
N ARG A 353 -24.60 -3.30 -31.89
CA ARG A 353 -23.21 -3.28 -31.37
C ARG A 353 -22.51 -4.62 -31.63
N ALA A 354 -23.13 -5.73 -31.25
CA ALA A 354 -22.54 -7.05 -31.41
C ALA A 354 -22.25 -7.39 -32.88
N ARG A 355 -23.14 -7.01 -33.81
CA ARG A 355 -22.92 -7.19 -35.25
C ARG A 355 -21.76 -6.33 -35.75
N ALA A 356 -21.72 -5.05 -35.38
CA ALA A 356 -20.69 -4.12 -35.82
C ALA A 356 -19.29 -4.53 -35.33
N VAL A 357 -19.17 -4.88 -34.04
CA VAL A 357 -17.90 -5.38 -33.45
C VAL A 357 -17.43 -6.66 -34.14
N ASN A 358 -18.32 -7.62 -34.39
CA ASN A 358 -17.95 -8.86 -35.07
C ASN A 358 -17.60 -8.65 -36.56
N ALA A 359 -18.24 -7.69 -37.22
CA ALA A 359 -17.90 -7.33 -38.60
C ALA A 359 -16.53 -6.63 -38.65
N MET A 360 -16.27 -5.72 -37.72
CA MET A 360 -14.98 -5.04 -37.56
C MET A 360 -13.85 -6.04 -37.31
N ASP A 361 -14.04 -7.00 -36.40
CA ASP A 361 -13.09 -8.09 -36.13
C ASP A 361 -12.67 -8.83 -37.42
N ARG A 362 -13.65 -9.14 -38.28
CA ARG A 362 -13.42 -9.87 -39.53
C ARG A 362 -12.73 -9.00 -40.57
N ALA A 363 -13.15 -7.74 -40.72
CA ALA A 363 -12.56 -6.79 -41.65
C ALA A 363 -11.10 -6.46 -41.32
N LEU A 364 -10.73 -6.49 -40.04
CA LEU A 364 -9.40 -6.12 -39.57
C LEU A 364 -8.37 -7.26 -39.56
N ARG A 365 -8.75 -8.50 -39.92
CA ARG A 365 -7.80 -9.63 -40.00
C ARG A 365 -6.73 -9.41 -41.07
N GLY A 366 -5.56 -10.02 -40.91
CA GLY A 366 -4.43 -9.89 -41.85
C GLY A 366 -3.52 -8.70 -41.53
N LEU A 367 -2.86 -8.13 -42.54
CA LEU A 367 -1.81 -7.10 -42.37
C LEU A 367 -2.29 -5.90 -41.55
N ARG A 368 -1.45 -5.43 -40.63
CA ARG A 368 -1.73 -4.27 -39.78
C ARG A 368 -1.93 -3.02 -40.65
N PRO A 369 -3.04 -2.26 -40.48
CA PRO A 369 -3.21 -0.98 -41.16
C PRO A 369 -2.19 0.05 -40.64
N THR A 370 -1.96 1.13 -41.40
CA THR A 370 -1.10 2.24 -40.98
C THR A 370 -1.93 3.47 -40.63
N GLY A 371 -1.87 3.90 -39.38
CA GLY A 371 -2.67 5.01 -38.85
C GLY A 371 -4.19 4.78 -38.88
N ALA A 372 -4.94 5.76 -38.38
CA ALA A 372 -6.40 5.75 -38.39
C ALA A 372 -6.99 5.71 -39.82
N ASP A 373 -6.37 6.41 -40.76
CA ASP A 373 -6.79 6.38 -42.17
C ASP A 373 -6.58 5.01 -42.82
N GLY A 374 -5.52 4.30 -42.43
CA GLY A 374 -5.29 2.91 -42.87
C GLY A 374 -6.36 1.98 -42.33
N LEU A 375 -6.78 2.17 -41.08
CA LEU A 375 -7.86 1.41 -40.45
C LEU A 375 -9.18 1.61 -41.24
N ALA A 376 -9.52 2.87 -41.50
CA ALA A 376 -10.73 3.23 -42.25
C ALA A 376 -10.71 2.65 -43.68
N ARG A 377 -9.59 2.81 -44.41
CA ARG A 377 -9.42 2.24 -45.75
C ARG A 377 -9.58 0.73 -45.76
N LYS A 378 -9.00 0.03 -44.76
CA LYS A 378 -9.08 -1.43 -44.67
C LYS A 378 -10.52 -1.91 -44.45
N ILE A 379 -11.25 -1.28 -43.53
CA ILE A 379 -12.65 -1.62 -43.25
C ILE A 379 -13.53 -1.33 -44.47
N ASN A 380 -13.35 -0.17 -45.11
CA ASN A 380 -14.14 0.22 -46.28
C ASN A 380 -13.86 -0.63 -47.53
N ALA A 381 -12.65 -1.20 -47.64
CA ALA A 381 -12.31 -2.12 -48.73
C ALA A 381 -12.95 -3.51 -48.58
N ASP A 382 -13.29 -3.94 -47.36
CA ASP A 382 -14.00 -5.21 -47.12
C ASP A 382 -15.49 -5.07 -47.48
N LYS A 383 -15.85 -5.42 -48.71
CA LYS A 383 -17.23 -5.36 -49.21
C LYS A 383 -18.22 -6.23 -48.42
N ARG A 384 -17.75 -7.23 -47.67
CA ARG A 384 -18.60 -8.16 -46.93
C ARG A 384 -18.90 -7.67 -45.53
N ASN A 385 -17.89 -7.18 -44.81
CA ASN A 385 -18.00 -6.80 -43.40
C ASN A 385 -18.01 -5.28 -43.19
N GLY A 386 -17.42 -4.50 -44.10
CA GLY A 386 -17.30 -3.05 -44.04
C GLY A 386 -18.63 -2.32 -43.76
N PRO A 387 -19.72 -2.60 -44.50
CA PRO A 387 -21.00 -1.91 -44.29
C PRO A 387 -21.58 -2.09 -42.88
N ALA A 388 -21.35 -3.26 -42.25
CA ALA A 388 -21.82 -3.51 -40.88
C ALA A 388 -20.89 -2.92 -39.82
N ALA A 389 -19.61 -2.69 -40.14
CA ALA A 389 -18.63 -2.08 -39.25
C ALA A 389 -18.60 -0.54 -39.35
N ALA A 390 -19.09 0.04 -40.46
CA ALA A 390 -19.02 1.46 -40.75
C ALA A 390 -19.59 2.38 -39.64
N PRO A 391 -20.78 2.12 -39.05
CA PRO A 391 -21.29 2.99 -37.99
C PRO A 391 -20.37 3.06 -36.77
N LEU A 392 -19.68 1.96 -36.48
CA LEU A 392 -18.72 1.91 -35.38
C LEU A 392 -17.40 2.59 -35.73
N LEU A 393 -16.95 2.45 -36.98
CA LEU A 393 -15.77 3.15 -37.48
C LEU A 393 -15.96 4.66 -37.41
N ASP A 394 -17.13 5.17 -37.81
CA ASP A 394 -17.43 6.60 -37.80
C ASP A 394 -17.34 7.19 -36.38
N GLU A 395 -17.91 6.51 -35.39
CA GLU A 395 -17.84 6.91 -33.98
C GLU A 395 -16.40 6.93 -33.45
N LEU A 396 -15.59 5.93 -33.81
CA LEU A 396 -14.19 5.86 -33.41
C LEU A 396 -13.35 6.98 -34.04
N LEU A 397 -13.57 7.27 -35.33
CA LEU A 397 -12.89 8.34 -36.03
C LEU A 397 -13.30 9.72 -35.50
N ASP A 398 -14.56 9.88 -35.11
CA ASP A 398 -15.02 11.12 -34.46
C ASP A 398 -14.37 11.32 -33.10
N GLY A 399 -14.36 10.29 -32.26
CA GLY A 399 -13.67 10.31 -30.97
C GLY A 399 -12.18 10.65 -31.08
N LEU A 400 -11.48 10.13 -32.10
CA LEU A 400 -10.06 10.42 -32.34
C LEU A 400 -9.77 11.90 -32.64
N LYS A 401 -10.74 12.67 -33.14
CA LYS A 401 -10.53 14.12 -33.38
C LYS A 401 -10.31 14.90 -32.10
N HIS A 402 -10.80 14.38 -30.97
CA HIS A 402 -10.65 14.99 -29.65
C HIS A 402 -9.36 14.53 -28.95
N TRP A 403 -8.64 13.56 -29.52
CA TRP A 403 -7.43 13.03 -28.94
C TRP A 403 -6.18 13.79 -29.43
N PRO A 404 -5.32 14.28 -28.52
CA PRO A 404 -4.09 14.97 -28.90
C PRO A 404 -3.13 14.05 -29.68
N PRO A 405 -2.26 14.62 -30.53
CA PRO A 405 -1.28 13.84 -31.29
C PRO A 405 -0.28 13.12 -30.37
N SER A 406 0.43 12.13 -30.91
CA SER A 406 1.31 11.25 -30.13
C SER A 406 2.49 11.96 -29.47
N ASP A 407 2.91 13.10 -30.01
CA ASP A 407 3.95 13.99 -29.50
C ASP A 407 3.43 15.05 -28.51
N ALA A 408 2.11 15.12 -28.27
CA ALA A 408 1.55 16.02 -27.28
C ALA A 408 2.01 15.69 -25.85
N PRO A 409 2.12 16.70 -24.96
CA PRO A 409 2.46 16.48 -23.56
C PRO A 409 1.53 15.46 -22.90
N PHE A 410 2.08 14.61 -22.01
CA PHE A 410 1.29 13.61 -21.27
C PHE A 410 0.08 14.24 -20.55
N ALA A 411 0.24 15.44 -20.00
CA ALA A 411 -0.84 16.16 -19.31
C ALA A 411 -2.05 16.43 -20.22
N GLU A 412 -1.83 16.84 -21.47
CA GLU A 412 -2.91 17.08 -22.43
C GLU A 412 -3.62 15.77 -22.81
N ARG A 413 -2.85 14.70 -23.00
CA ARG A 413 -3.38 13.38 -23.33
C ARG A 413 -4.16 12.78 -22.16
N LEU A 414 -3.70 12.99 -20.93
CA LEU A 414 -4.42 12.61 -19.72
C LEU A 414 -5.73 13.39 -19.59
N MET A 415 -5.71 14.71 -19.82
CA MET A 415 -6.91 15.54 -19.77
C MET A 415 -7.91 15.24 -20.87
N ALA A 416 -7.46 14.79 -22.05
CA ALA A 416 -8.36 14.32 -23.10
C ALA A 416 -8.93 12.91 -22.84
N HIS A 417 -8.30 12.16 -21.92
CA HIS A 417 -8.75 10.81 -21.55
C HIS A 417 -9.80 10.82 -20.43
N LEU A 418 -9.66 11.78 -19.51
CA LEU A 418 -10.61 12.07 -18.44
C LEU A 418 -11.81 12.85 -18.98
#